data_AF-A0A382ZR91-F1
#
_entry.id   AF-A0A382ZR91-F1
#
_cell.length_a   1.000
_cell.length_b   1.000
_cell.length_c   1.000
_cell.angle_alpha   90.00
_cell.angle_beta   90.00
_cell.angle_gamma   90.00
#
_symmetry.space_group_name_H-M   'P 1'
#
loop_
_entity.id
_entity.type
_entity.pdbx_description
1 polymer ?
#
loop_
_entity_poly.entity_id
_entity_poly.type
_entity_poly.pdbx_seq_one_letter_code
_entity_poly.pdbx_strand_id
1 'polypeptide(L)' 'MTITATRIMEEPIIHPGMDARIGTNINGPSVIRVPDWLAKPLGRYYLYFAHHKGTFIRLAYADNLKGPWQIHSP' A
#
# COMPACT_ATOMS: atom_id res chain seq x y z
N MET A 1 -18.27 -12.02 22.90
CA MET A 1 -16.97 -11.33 22.93
C MET A 1 -17.04 -10.22 21.89
N THR A 2 -16.86 -8.96 22.25
CA THR A 2 -16.99 -7.83 21.31
C THR A 2 -15.61 -7.47 20.78
N ILE A 3 -15.44 -7.48 19.45
CA ILE A 3 -14.23 -7.00 18.78
C ILE A 3 -14.45 -5.55 18.38
N THR A 4 -13.50 -4.68 18.73
CA THR A 4 -13.48 -3.27 18.31
C THR A 4 -12.27 -3.04 17.42
N ALA A 5 -12.46 -2.38 16.28
CA ALA A 5 -11.38 -1.92 15.43
C ALA A 5 -11.26 -0.40 15.56
N THR A 6 -10.03 0.09 15.74
CA THR A 6 -9.73 1.53 15.77
C THR A 6 -8.89 1.90 14.55
N ARG A 7 -9.13 3.09 13.99
CA ARG A 7 -8.33 3.61 12.89
C ARG A 7 -6.89 3.83 13.35
N ILE A 8 -5.92 3.47 12.51
CA ILE A 8 -4.50 3.72 12.79
C ILE A 8 -4.11 5.20 12.54
N MET A 9 -4.87 5.90 11.68
CA MET A 9 -4.69 7.30 11.28
C MET A 9 -5.99 7.86 10.64
N GLU A 10 -6.09 9.18 10.53
CA GLU A 10 -7.27 9.89 9.99
C GLU A 10 -7.22 10.14 8.47
N GLU A 11 -6.19 9.64 7.79
CA GLU A 11 -5.98 9.79 6.35
C GLU A 11 -5.87 8.42 5.64
N PRO A 12 -6.07 8.34 4.32
CA PRO A 12 -5.82 7.14 3.55
C PRO A 12 -4.32 6.78 3.54
N ILE A 13 -4.02 5.49 3.58
CA ILE A 13 -2.64 4.99 3.42
C ILE A 13 -2.11 5.25 2.00
N ILE A 14 -2.96 5.05 0.99
CA ILE A 14 -2.71 5.38 -0.42
C ILE A 14 -3.89 6.23 -0.91
N HIS A 15 -3.61 7.30 -1.65
CA HIS A 15 -4.62 8.19 -2.21
C HIS A 15 -4.30 8.60 -3.65
N PRO A 16 -5.30 9.08 -4.42
CA PRO A 16 -5.05 9.71 -5.71
C PRO A 16 -4.08 10.88 -5.56
N GLY A 17 -3.07 10.95 -6.42
CA GLY A 17 -2.07 12.04 -6.44
C GLY A 17 -0.68 11.70 -5.89
N MET A 18 -0.49 10.53 -5.24
CA MET A 18 0.84 10.08 -4.82
C MET A 18 1.76 9.71 -5.99
N ASP A 19 1.18 9.31 -7.12
CA ASP A 19 1.88 9.03 -8.38
C ASP A 19 0.89 9.25 -9.53
N ALA A 20 1.35 9.87 -10.62
CA ALA A 20 0.51 10.24 -11.76
C ALA A 20 -0.22 9.04 -12.39
N ARG A 21 0.29 7.83 -12.20
CA ARG A 21 -0.21 6.60 -12.83
C ARG A 21 -1.18 5.82 -11.92
N ILE A 22 -1.38 6.23 -10.66
CA ILE A 22 -2.39 5.63 -9.76
C ILE A 22 -3.80 5.88 -10.29
N GLY A 23 -4.00 7.01 -10.98
CA GLY A 23 -5.34 7.46 -11.38
C GLY A 23 -6.17 7.87 -10.17
N THR A 24 -7.49 7.84 -10.32
CA THR A 24 -8.43 8.36 -9.32
C THR A 24 -9.23 7.27 -8.59
N ASN A 25 -9.19 6.03 -9.07
CA ASN A 25 -10.01 4.93 -8.54
C ASN A 25 -9.15 3.75 -8.08
N ILE A 26 -8.63 3.85 -6.85
CA ILE A 26 -7.85 2.80 -6.18
C ILE A 26 -8.78 1.67 -5.73
N ASN A 27 -8.37 0.43 -5.95
CA ASN A 27 -9.13 -0.76 -5.59
C ASN A 27 -8.22 -1.92 -5.13
N GLY A 28 -8.78 -2.83 -4.32
CA GLY A 28 -8.15 -4.07 -3.87
C GLY A 28 -6.83 -3.93 -3.10
N PRO A 29 -6.70 -3.02 -2.10
CA PRO A 29 -5.47 -2.91 -1.33
C PRO A 29 -5.23 -4.17 -0.49
N SER A 30 -4.03 -4.73 -0.61
CA SER A 30 -3.56 -5.90 0.16
C SER A 30 -2.19 -5.59 0.74
N VAL A 31 -2.09 -5.57 2.08
CA VAL A 31 -0.84 -5.31 2.79
C VAL A 31 -0.26 -6.59 3.37
N ILE A 32 1.04 -6.77 3.21
CA ILE A 32 1.80 -7.86 3.85
C ILE A 32 3.01 -7.29 4.57
N ARG A 33 3.41 -7.92 5.67
CA ARG A 33 4.78 -7.77 6.18
C ARG A 33 5.69 -8.53 5.22
N VAL A 34 6.78 -7.90 4.80
CA VAL A 34 7.74 -8.53 3.90
C VAL A 34 8.34 -9.77 4.60
N PRO A 35 8.37 -10.94 3.93
CA PRO A 35 8.98 -12.13 4.50
C PRO A 35 10.48 -11.96 4.70
N ASP A 36 11.00 -12.51 5.80
CA ASP A 36 12.41 -12.34 6.18
C ASP A 36 13.40 -12.98 5.17
N TRP A 37 12.93 -13.90 4.31
CA TRP A 37 13.73 -14.55 3.28
C TRP A 37 13.88 -13.73 1.99
N LEU A 38 13.13 -12.62 1.83
CA LEU A 38 13.22 -11.81 0.61
C LEU A 38 14.54 -11.03 0.60
N ALA A 39 15.38 -11.28 -0.41
CA ALA A 39 16.62 -10.54 -0.56
C ALA A 39 16.37 -9.07 -0.94
N LYS A 40 17.09 -8.15 -0.29
CA LYS A 40 17.06 -6.69 -0.55
C LYS A 40 15.62 -6.12 -0.58
N PRO A 41 14.87 -6.22 0.52
CA PRO A 41 13.51 -5.70 0.57
C PRO A 41 13.51 -4.17 0.42
N LEU A 42 12.49 -3.62 -0.24
CA LEU A 42 12.31 -2.17 -0.40
C LEU A 42 11.86 -1.49 0.91
N GLY A 43 11.20 -2.24 1.79
CA GLY A 43 10.76 -1.81 3.12
C GLY A 43 10.17 -2.98 3.91
N ARG A 44 9.75 -2.75 5.15
CA ARG A 44 9.19 -3.81 6.01
C ARG A 44 7.77 -4.27 5.62
N TYR A 45 7.03 -3.45 4.89
CA TYR A 45 5.67 -3.73 4.44
C TYR A 45 5.51 -3.44 2.96
N TYR A 46 4.84 -4.34 2.25
CA TYR A 46 4.41 -4.15 0.87
C TYR A 46 2.89 -4.03 0.82
N LEU A 47 2.41 -3.06 0.06
CA LEU A 47 1.00 -2.83 -0.21
C LEU A 47 0.78 -2.90 -1.72
N TYR A 48 0.06 -3.94 -2.13
CA TYR A 48 -0.37 -4.13 -3.51
C TYR A 48 -1.77 -3.55 -3.70
N PHE A 49 -1.98 -2.85 -4.80
CA PHE A 49 -3.27 -2.26 -5.15
C PHE A 49 -3.38 -2.08 -6.65
N ALA A 50 -4.59 -1.85 -7.16
CA ALA A 50 -4.82 -1.62 -8.58
C ALA A 50 -5.78 -0.45 -8.80
N HIS A 51 -5.91 -0.02 -10.06
CA HIS A 51 -7.05 0.78 -10.47
C HIS A 51 -8.22 -0.15 -10.82
N HIS A 52 -9.47 0.15 -10.45
CA HIS A 52 -10.62 -0.75 -10.70
C HIS A 52 -10.80 -1.13 -12.19
N LYS A 53 -10.30 -0.30 -13.10
CA LYS A 53 -10.27 -0.53 -14.56
C LYS A 53 -8.85 -0.61 -15.14
N GLY A 54 -7.84 -0.76 -14.29
CA GLY A 54 -6.44 -0.82 -14.69
C GLY A 54 -6.06 -2.21 -15.20
N THR A 55 -4.95 -2.27 -15.95
CA THR A 55 -4.38 -3.51 -16.48
C THR A 55 -3.14 -3.96 -15.72
N PHE A 56 -2.79 -3.29 -14.61
CA PHE A 56 -1.59 -3.54 -13.83
C PHE A 56 -1.89 -3.49 -12.32
N ILE A 57 -1.07 -4.21 -11.57
CA ILE A 57 -0.98 -4.10 -10.11
C ILE A 57 0.18 -3.15 -9.79
N ARG A 58 -0.02 -2.28 -8.81
CA ARG A 58 0.99 -1.37 -8.27
C ARG A 58 1.49 -1.88 -6.94
N LEU A 59 2.74 -1.52 -6.64
CA LEU A 59 3.38 -1.76 -5.35
C LEU A 59 3.67 -0.42 -4.69
N ALA A 60 3.28 -0.28 -3.43
CA ALA A 60 3.82 0.70 -2.50
C ALA A 60 4.56 -0.03 -1.36
N TYR A 61 5.57 0.61 -0.78
CA TYR A 61 6.34 0.04 0.32
C TYR A 61 6.60 1.07 1.43
N ALA A 62 6.72 0.59 2.66
CA ALA A 62 7.03 1.40 3.84
C ALA A 62 7.66 0.56 4.95
N ASP A 63 8.40 1.20 5.86
CA ASP A 63 8.93 0.56 7.07
C ASP A 63 7.98 0.60 8.27
N ASN A 64 6.93 1.43 8.16
CA ASN A 64 5.90 1.64 9.17
C ASN A 64 4.52 1.65 8.49
N LEU A 65 3.52 1.01 9.11
CA LEU A 65 2.14 0.97 8.58
C LEU A 65 1.52 2.36 8.41
N LYS A 66 1.94 3.34 9.23
CA LYS A 66 1.54 4.75 9.10
C LYS A 66 2.23 5.50 7.95
N GLY A 67 3.15 4.86 7.24
CA GLY A 67 3.96 5.48 6.19
C GLY A 67 5.25 6.11 6.71
N PRO A 68 5.93 6.94 5.89
CA PRO A 68 5.51 7.32 4.53
C PRO A 68 5.53 6.12 3.58
N TRP A 69 4.52 6.04 2.72
CA TRP A 69 4.41 5.01 1.70
C TRP A 69 4.99 5.51 0.38
N GLN A 70 5.96 4.77 -0.16
CA GLN A 70 6.60 5.11 -1.43
C GLN A 70 6.02 4.25 -2.54
N ILE A 71 5.65 4.87 -3.66
CA ILE A 71 5.17 4.16 -4.84
C ILE A 71 6.38 3.61 -5.59
N HIS A 72 6.42 2.29 -5.78
CA HIS A 72 7.45 1.67 -6.57
C HIS A 72 7.24 2.02 -8.05
N SER A 73 8.25 2.67 -8.64
CA SER A 73 8.32 2.94 -10.07
C SER A 73 9.31 1.96 -10.70
N PRO A 74 8.83 1.00 -11.52
CA PRO A 74 9.72 0.22 -12.37
C PRO A 74 10.40 1.09 -13.43
#